data_AF-X1V3X0-F1
#
_entry.id   AF-X1V3X0-F1
#
_cell.length_a   1.000
_cell.length_b   1.000
_cell.length_c   1.000
_cell.angle_alpha   90.00
_cell.angle_beta   90.00
_cell.angle_gamma   90.00
#
_symmetry.space_group_name_H-M   'P 1'
#
loop_
_entity.id
_entity.type
_entity.pdbx_description
1 polymer ?
#
loop_
_entity_poly.entity_id
_entity_poly.type
_entity_poly.pdbx_seq_one_letter_code
_entity_poly.pdbx_strand_id
1 'polypeptide(L)'
;AFRLGAIDMAVADILGSNMFNIAIITPVDIFYRRGPVLSLVSGAHVTTAVVAIVMSLLVIVGLRFRQKRKTFGFISWHAVALIGLYIFGIYRLFISGVG
;
A
#
# COMPACT_ATOMS: atom_id res chain seq x y z
N ALA A 1 -5.25 -27.44 3.25
CA ALA A 1 -4.30 -26.92 4.25
C ALA A 1 -3.30 -25.93 3.62
N PHE A 2 -2.43 -26.37 2.70
CA PHE A 2 -1.37 -25.53 2.10
C PHE A 2 -1.82 -24.17 1.50
N ARG A 3 -2.94 -24.12 0.77
CA ARG A 3 -3.41 -22.87 0.13
C ARG A 3 -3.95 -21.83 1.11
N LEU A 4 -4.46 -22.24 2.27
CA LEU A 4 -4.97 -21.31 3.28
C LEU A 4 -3.78 -20.65 4.01
N GLY A 5 -2.80 -21.45 4.44
CA GLY A 5 -1.58 -20.92 5.04
C GLY A 5 -0.78 -20.00 4.12
N ALA A 6 -0.77 -20.27 2.80
CA ALA A 6 -0.13 -19.39 1.83
C ALA A 6 -0.81 -18.02 1.70
N ILE A 7 -2.15 -17.96 1.79
CA ILE A 7 -2.90 -16.69 1.75
C ILE A 7 -2.65 -15.90 3.03
N ASP A 8 -2.71 -16.55 4.19
CA ASP A 8 -2.48 -15.88 5.48
C ASP A 8 -1.03 -15.36 5.58
N MET A 9 -0.06 -16.13 5.08
CA MET A 9 1.34 -15.71 4.97
C MET A 9 1.51 -14.51 4.02
N ALA A 10 0.86 -14.51 2.86
CA ALA A 10 0.92 -13.39 1.92
C ALA A 10 0.29 -12.10 2.51
N VAL A 11 -0.83 -12.24 3.24
CA VAL A 11 -1.46 -11.10 3.93
C VAL A 11 -0.57 -10.60 5.07
N ALA A 12 0.02 -11.50 5.85
CA ALA A 12 0.96 -11.15 6.91
C ALA A 12 2.22 -10.46 6.38
N ASP A 13 2.75 -10.89 5.24
CA ASP A 13 3.90 -10.25 4.58
C ASP A 13 3.57 -8.83 4.13
N ILE A 14 2.43 -8.64 3.44
CA ILE A 14 1.99 -7.31 2.97
C ILE A 14 1.72 -6.36 4.13
N LEU A 15 0.98 -6.79 5.16
CA LEU A 15 0.66 -5.94 6.31
C LEU A 15 1.90 -5.71 7.19
N GLY A 16 2.66 -6.76 7.44
CA GLY A 16 3.86 -6.74 8.28
C GLY A 16 4.95 -5.85 7.71
N SER A 17 5.25 -5.95 6.41
CA SER A 17 6.24 -5.08 5.74
C SER A 17 5.85 -3.60 5.79
N ASN A 18 4.57 -3.27 5.57
CA ASN A 18 4.08 -1.89 5.68
C ASN A 18 4.16 -1.35 7.11
N MET A 19 3.76 -2.15 8.11
CA MET A 19 3.88 -1.76 9.52
C MET A 19 5.34 -1.60 9.94
N PHE A 20 6.23 -2.48 9.49
CA PHE A 20 7.67 -2.39 9.75
C PHE A 20 8.27 -1.11 9.15
N ASN A 21 7.90 -0.75 7.91
CA ASN A 21 8.34 0.50 7.27
C ASN A 21 7.96 1.74 8.10
N ILE A 22 6.75 1.78 8.65
CA ILE A 22 6.32 2.88 9.53
C ILE A 22 7.05 2.81 10.88
N ALA A 23 7.21 1.61 11.44
CA ALA A 23 7.89 1.42 12.72
C ALA A 23 9.36 1.88 12.69
N ILE A 24 10.03 1.85 11.53
CA ILE A 24 11.37 2.41 11.34
C ILE A 24 11.40 3.93 11.59
N ILE A 25 10.32 4.65 11.32
CA ILE A 25 10.28 6.10 11.53
C ILE A 25 10.48 6.46 13.00
N THR A 26 9.93 5.67 13.92
CA THR A 26 10.01 5.92 15.37
C THR A 26 11.45 6.03 15.90
N PRO A 27 12.35 5.05 15.72
CA PRO A 27 13.74 5.21 16.13
C PRO A 27 14.44 6.34 15.34
N VAL A 28 14.14 6.53 14.05
CA VAL A 28 14.74 7.63 13.28
C VAL A 28 14.36 8.99 13.89
N ASP A 29 13.11 9.20 14.28
CA ASP A 29 12.65 10.42 14.97
C ASP A 29 13.32 10.60 16.35
N ILE A 30 13.63 9.51 17.07
CA ILE A 30 14.36 9.59 18.36
C ILE A 30 15.79 10.13 18.16
N PHE A 31 16.47 9.70 17.09
CA PHE A 31 17.84 10.13 16.81
C PHE A 31 17.89 11.47 16.04
N TYR A 32 16.88 11.76 15.22
CA TYR A 32 16.80 12.97 14.42
C TYR A 32 16.16 14.13 15.21
N ARG A 33 17.00 14.99 15.78
CA ARG A 33 16.57 16.07 16.70
C ARG A 33 16.09 17.37 16.03
N ARG A 34 16.04 17.44 14.70
CA ARG A 34 15.68 18.69 13.98
C ARG A 34 14.18 18.83 13.68
N GLY A 35 13.36 17.92 14.20
CA GLY A 35 11.90 17.85 13.99
C GLY A 35 11.46 16.48 13.48
N PRO A 36 10.16 16.22 13.27
CA PRO A 36 9.69 14.95 12.72
C PRO A 36 10.29 14.69 11.34
N VAL A 37 10.85 13.51 11.09
CA VAL A 37 11.51 13.17 9.81
C VAL A 37 10.52 13.26 8.64
N LEU A 38 9.25 12.95 8.91
CA LEU A 38 8.16 13.08 7.93
C LEU A 38 7.92 14.54 7.49
N SER A 39 8.32 15.55 8.26
CA SER A 39 8.18 16.96 7.84
C SER A 39 9.21 17.37 6.79
N LEU A 40 10.26 16.56 6.56
CA LEU A 40 11.27 16.80 5.52
C LEU A 40 10.84 16.28 4.15
N VAL A 41 9.79 15.46 4.11
CA VAL A 41 9.29 14.87 2.87
C VAL A 41 8.67 15.98 2.01
N SER A 42 9.14 16.09 0.77
CA SER A 42 8.59 17.06 -0.18
C SER A 42 7.09 16.83 -0.40
N GLY A 43 6.33 17.93 -0.55
CA GLY A 43 4.91 17.88 -0.93
C GLY A 43 4.65 17.14 -2.25
N ALA A 44 5.69 16.95 -3.08
CA ALA A 44 5.69 16.06 -4.23
C ALA A 44 5.18 14.63 -3.92
N HIS A 45 5.41 14.13 -2.71
CA HIS A 45 5.02 12.78 -2.29
C HIS A 45 3.58 12.67 -1.77
N VAL A 46 2.82 13.78 -1.71
CA VAL A 46 1.40 13.75 -1.28
C VAL A 46 0.58 12.84 -2.20
N THR A 47 0.82 12.90 -3.52
CA THR A 47 0.13 12.04 -4.48
C THR A 47 0.40 10.56 -4.22
N THR A 48 1.67 10.20 -3.97
CA THR A 48 2.05 8.81 -3.67
C THR A 48 1.49 8.33 -2.34
N ALA A 49 1.44 9.20 -1.32
CA ALA A 49 0.86 8.87 -0.02
C ALA A 49 -0.65 8.58 -0.13
N VAL A 50 -1.40 9.43 -0.86
CA VAL A 50 -2.84 9.23 -1.08
C VAL A 50 -3.10 7.92 -1.84
N VAL A 51 -2.35 7.65 -2.91
CA VAL A 51 -2.48 6.40 -3.67
C VAL A 51 -2.23 5.19 -2.78
N ALA A 52 -1.16 5.19 -1.99
CA ALA A 52 -0.84 4.11 -1.06
C ALA A 52 -1.94 3.87 -0.02
N ILE A 53 -2.52 4.94 0.54
CA ILE A 53 -3.64 4.85 1.49
C ILE A 53 -4.87 4.20 0.83
N VAL A 54 -5.26 4.66 -0.37
CA VAL A 54 -6.43 4.13 -1.07
C VAL A 54 -6.22 2.66 -1.46
N MET A 55 -5.02 2.29 -1.93
CA MET A 55 -4.67 0.89 -2.19
C MET A 55 -4.78 0.03 -0.92
N SER A 56 -4.29 0.54 0.22
CA SER A 56 -4.37 -0.18 1.49
C SER A 56 -5.82 -0.38 1.95
N LEU A 57 -6.66 0.64 1.81
CA LEU A 57 -8.10 0.54 2.10
C LEU A 57 -8.79 -0.47 1.19
N LEU A 58 -8.46 -0.51 -0.11
CA LEU A 58 -8.99 -1.50 -1.05
C LEU A 58 -8.60 -2.93 -0.66
N VAL A 59 -7.38 -3.15 -0.18
CA VAL A 59 -6.95 -4.46 0.36
C VAL A 59 -7.78 -4.83 1.59
N ILE A 60 -7.93 -3.92 2.56
CA ILE A 60 -8.73 -4.16 3.77
C ILE A 60 -10.18 -4.49 3.43
N VAL A 61 -10.79 -3.74 2.50
CA VAL A 61 -12.15 -3.98 2.01
C VAL A 61 -12.23 -5.34 1.30
N GLY A 62 -11.27 -5.66 0.43
CA GLY A 62 -11.24 -6.94 -0.29
C GLY A 62 -11.05 -8.16 0.62
N LEU A 63 -10.32 -8.00 1.73
CA LEU A 63 -10.17 -9.03 2.76
C LEU A 63 -11.44 -9.20 3.61
N ARG A 64 -12.06 -8.08 4.02
CA ARG A 64 -13.28 -8.09 4.84
C ARG A 64 -14.49 -8.61 4.08
N PHE A 65 -14.68 -8.14 2.85
CA PHE A 65 -15.75 -8.54 1.96
C PHE A 65 -15.24 -9.62 1.01
N ARG A 66 -15.04 -10.84 1.55
CA ARG A 66 -14.66 -12.02 0.74
C ARG A 66 -15.59 -12.16 -0.46
N GLN A 67 -15.09 -11.81 -1.63
CA GLN A 67 -15.86 -11.82 -2.87
C GLN A 67 -16.21 -13.26 -3.26
N LYS A 68 -17.50 -13.61 -3.20
CA LYS A 68 -18.01 -14.88 -3.75
C LYS A 68 -18.01 -14.89 -5.30
N ARG A 69 -17.90 -13.72 -5.94
CA ARG A 69 -17.85 -13.58 -7.40
C ARG A 69 -16.42 -13.24 -7.85
N LYS A 70 -15.79 -14.20 -8.52
CA LYS A 70 -14.58 -13.95 -9.31
C LYS A 70 -14.99 -13.43 -10.68
N THR A 71 -14.39 -12.33 -11.14
CA THR A 71 -14.52 -11.92 -12.54
C THR A 71 -13.45 -12.68 -13.33
N PHE A 72 -13.79 -13.23 -14.49
CA PHE A 72 -12.85 -14.04 -15.29
C PHE A 72 -12.30 -15.31 -14.59
N GLY A 73 -13.05 -15.93 -13.68
CA GLY A 73 -12.71 -17.23 -13.05
C GLY A 73 -11.53 -17.22 -12.07
N PHE A 74 -10.61 -16.24 -12.17
CA PHE A 74 -9.36 -16.19 -11.40
C PHE A 74 -9.11 -14.84 -10.71
N ILE A 75 -9.65 -13.71 -11.20
CA ILE A 75 -9.30 -12.37 -10.74
C ILE A 75 -10.47 -11.71 -9.98
N SER A 76 -10.19 -11.09 -8.83
CA SER A 76 -11.19 -10.32 -8.07
C SER A 76 -11.29 -8.89 -8.63
N TRP A 77 -12.46 -8.26 -8.51
CA TRP A 77 -12.62 -6.86 -8.94
C TRP A 77 -11.67 -5.91 -8.18
N HIS A 78 -11.38 -6.25 -6.91
CA HIS A 78 -10.41 -5.54 -6.09
C HIS A 78 -8.98 -5.62 -6.66
N ALA A 79 -8.57 -6.76 -7.23
CA ALA A 79 -7.25 -6.89 -7.86
C ALA A 79 -7.12 -6.01 -9.11
N VAL A 80 -8.16 -5.94 -9.95
CA VAL A 80 -8.18 -5.04 -11.11
C VAL A 80 -8.12 -3.58 -10.66
N ALA A 81 -8.89 -3.22 -9.64
CA ALA A 81 -8.86 -1.86 -9.07
C ALA A 81 -7.49 -1.49 -8.51
N LEU A 82 -6.82 -2.43 -7.81
CA LEU A 82 -5.46 -2.23 -7.29
C LEU A 82 -4.44 -2.01 -8.40
N ILE A 83 -4.47 -2.83 -9.46
CA ILE A 83 -3.58 -2.67 -10.61
C ILE A 83 -3.81 -1.32 -11.30
N GLY A 84 -5.08 -0.95 -11.54
CA GLY A 84 -5.42 0.33 -12.15
C GLY A 84 -4.96 1.52 -11.31
N LEU A 85 -5.16 1.46 -10.00
CA LEU A 85 -4.74 2.51 -9.07
C LEU A 85 -3.21 2.64 -8.98
N TYR A 86 -2.49 1.51 -9.03
CA TYR A 86 -1.03 1.50 -9.07
C TYR A 86 -0.48 2.16 -10.35
N ILE A 87 -1.00 1.76 -11.52
CA ILE A 87 -0.61 2.36 -12.81
C ILE A 87 -0.93 3.86 -12.80
N PHE A 88 -2.10 4.25 -12.32
CA PHE A 88 -2.49 5.65 -12.17
C PHE A 88 -1.52 6.42 -11.28
N GLY A 89 -1.14 5.85 -10.12
CA GLY A 89 -0.19 6.47 -9.20
C GLY A 89 1.18 6.69 -9.82
N ILE A 90 1.73 5.68 -10.50
CA ILE A 90 3.01 5.79 -11.22
C ILE A 90 2.94 6.83 -12.32
N TYR A 91 1.88 6.81 -13.13
CA TYR A 91 1.69 7.76 -14.21
C TYR A 91 1.64 9.21 -13.70
N ARG A 92 0.90 9.45 -12.61
CA ARG A 92 0.85 10.76 -11.95
C ARG A 92 2.20 11.18 -11.40
N LEU A 93 2.94 10.25 -10.78
CA LEU A 93 4.28 10.51 -10.27
C LEU A 93 5.24 10.92 -11.39
N PHE A 94 5.24 10.18 -12.50
CA PHE A 94 6.08 10.46 -13.67
C PHE A 94 5.80 11.84 -14.28
N ILE A 95 4.53 12.20 -14.45
CA ILE A 95 4.16 13.51 -15.00
C ILE A 95 4.43 14.66 -14.04
N SER A 96 4.35 14.42 -12.72
CA SER A 96 4.67 15.45 -11.73
C SER A 96 6.15 15.85 -11.66
N GLY A 97 7.02 15.24 -12.49
CA GLY A 97 8.42 15.66 -12.63
C GLY A 97 9.32 15.25 -11.46
N VAL A 98 8.91 14.25 -10.69
CA VAL A 98 9.61 13.74 -9.49
C VAL A 98 10.32 12.40 -9.80
N GLY A 99 10.57 12.12 -11.07
CA GLY A 99 11.45 11.04 -11.51
C GLY A 99 12.90 11.49 -11.47
#